data_AF-A0A2A4HYF8-F1
#
_entry.id   AF-A0A2A4HYF8-F1
#
_cell.length_a   1.000
_cell.length_b   1.000
_cell.length_c   1.000
_cell.angle_alpha   90.00
_cell.angle_beta   90.00
_cell.angle_gamma   90.00
#
_symmetry.space_group_name_H-M   'P 1'
#
loop_
_entity.id
_entity.type
_entity.pdbx_description
1 polymer ?
#
loop_
_entity_poly.entity_id
_entity_poly.type
_entity_poly.pdbx_seq_one_letter_code
_entity_poly.pdbx_strand_id
1 'polypeptide(L)'
;MRRFALVMLAAAPLAACGGSGSAPTNTAEPANAGDTIARIAAMNEGERNAVLFRAIRDAGRECQGVERSTAVPAVAGKPAWVATCDNDSHWLVAIGNDGIAAVAPVAGSPAPAAS
;
A
#
# COMPACT_ATOMS: atom_id res chain seq x y z
N MET A 1 -55.68 37.08 -6.22
CA MET A 1 -56.30 35.74 -6.12
C MET A 1 -55.23 34.73 -5.78
N ARG A 2 -55.58 33.79 -4.91
CA ARG A 2 -54.73 32.87 -4.16
C ARG A 2 -54.87 31.48 -4.80
N ARG A 3 -53.84 30.63 -4.67
CA ARG A 3 -53.72 29.20 -5.08
C ARG A 3 -53.17 29.05 -6.52
N PHE A 4 -52.14 28.26 -6.85
CA PHE A 4 -51.50 27.07 -6.28
C PHE A 4 -50.00 27.13 -6.64
N ALA A 5 -49.05 27.07 -5.70
CA ALA A 5 -48.37 25.84 -5.29
C ALA A 5 -48.00 24.91 -6.47
N LEU A 6 -46.74 24.99 -6.92
CA LEU A 6 -46.02 23.86 -7.52
C LEU A 6 -44.53 24.04 -7.22
N VAL A 7 -44.17 23.60 -6.01
CA VAL A 7 -42.83 23.10 -5.70
C VAL A 7 -42.59 21.93 -6.64
N MET A 8 -41.70 22.09 -7.62
CA MET A 8 -41.09 20.94 -8.29
C MET A 8 -39.60 20.91 -7.99
N LEU A 9 -39.34 20.15 -6.93
CA LEU A 9 -38.08 19.53 -6.59
C LEU A 9 -37.60 18.72 -7.80
N ALA A 10 -36.55 19.17 -8.48
CA ALA A 10 -35.78 18.34 -9.39
C ALA A 10 -34.36 18.23 -8.83
N ALA A 11 -34.22 17.36 -7.82
CA ALA A 11 -32.92 16.86 -7.41
C ALA A 11 -32.35 16.04 -8.57
N ALA A 12 -31.32 16.57 -9.23
CA ALA A 12 -30.54 15.81 -10.19
C ALA A 12 -29.70 14.78 -9.40
N PRO A 13 -29.89 13.47 -9.58
CA PRO A 13 -28.92 12.52 -9.07
C PRO A 13 -27.66 12.63 -9.96
N LEU A 14 -26.52 12.98 -9.37
CA LEU A 14 -25.22 12.73 -9.98
C LEU A 14 -24.98 11.21 -9.96
N ALA A 15 -25.63 10.48 -10.86
CA ALA A 15 -25.33 9.09 -11.16
C ALA A 15 -24.46 9.05 -12.42
N ALA A 16 -23.18 9.39 -12.26
CA ALA A 16 -22.13 9.16 -13.25
C ALA A 16 -20.88 8.64 -12.55
N CYS A 17 -21.01 7.49 -11.88
CA CYS A 17 -19.92 6.56 -11.70
C CYS A 17 -20.02 5.63 -12.91
N GLY A 18 -19.24 5.80 -13.97
CA GLY A 18 -17.82 5.46 -13.95
C GLY A 18 -17.69 4.07 -14.56
N GLY A 19 -17.66 4.03 -15.90
CA GLY A 19 -17.19 2.94 -16.76
C GLY A 19 -17.42 1.49 -16.33
N SER A 20 -18.35 0.81 -17.00
CA SER A 20 -18.32 -0.66 -17.15
C SER A 20 -17.12 -1.06 -18.03
N GLY A 21 -15.94 -1.07 -17.44
CA GLY A 21 -14.85 -1.95 -17.86
C GLY A 21 -14.80 -3.08 -16.87
N SER A 22 -14.89 -4.33 -17.33
CA SER A 22 -14.64 -5.50 -16.48
C SER A 22 -13.23 -5.38 -15.91
N ALA A 23 -13.11 -4.92 -14.66
CA ALA A 23 -11.87 -4.98 -13.92
C ALA A 23 -11.51 -6.47 -13.73
N PRO A 24 -10.23 -6.86 -13.86
CA PRO A 24 -9.82 -8.21 -13.50
C PRO A 24 -10.25 -8.49 -12.06
N THR A 25 -10.96 -9.59 -11.86
CA THR A 25 -11.27 -10.09 -10.53
C THR A 25 -9.95 -10.52 -9.89
N ASN A 26 -9.45 -9.70 -8.97
CA ASN A 26 -8.34 -10.10 -8.09
C ASN A 26 -8.91 -11.06 -7.05
N THR A 27 -8.80 -12.37 -7.32
CA THR A 27 -9.13 -13.39 -6.33
C THR A 27 -8.02 -13.40 -5.27
N ALA A 28 -8.27 -12.76 -4.13
CA ALA A 28 -7.40 -12.86 -2.98
C ALA A 28 -7.60 -14.23 -2.32
N GLU A 29 -6.65 -15.15 -2.54
CA GLU A 29 -6.60 -16.41 -1.81
C GLU A 29 -6.10 -16.14 -0.37
N PRO A 30 -6.73 -16.72 0.67
CA PRO A 30 -6.25 -16.56 2.03
C PRO A 30 -4.84 -17.16 2.14
N ALA A 31 -3.84 -16.31 2.37
CA ALA A 31 -2.46 -16.74 2.52
C ALA A 31 -2.26 -17.41 3.88
N ASN A 32 -1.76 -18.65 3.90
CA ASN A 32 -1.22 -19.22 5.13
C ASN A 32 0.08 -18.49 5.49
N ALA A 33 0.32 -18.29 6.78
CA ALA A 33 1.46 -17.50 7.27
C ALA A 33 2.85 -18.01 6.80
N GLY A 34 2.98 -19.33 6.56
CA GLY A 34 4.20 -19.91 5.97
C GLY A 34 4.38 -19.60 4.48
N ASP A 35 3.27 -19.48 3.75
CA ASP A 35 3.25 -19.28 2.29
C ASP A 35 3.56 -17.82 1.91
N THR A 36 3.17 -16.87 2.77
CA THR A 36 3.36 -15.43 2.52
C THR A 36 4.83 -15.08 2.29
N ILE A 37 5.73 -15.59 3.15
CA ILE A 37 7.17 -15.31 3.03
C ILE A 37 7.78 -15.95 1.79
N ALA A 38 7.43 -17.21 1.51
CA ALA A 38 7.91 -17.90 0.31
C ALA A 38 7.45 -17.20 -0.97
N ARG A 39 6.21 -16.70 -0.99
CA ARG A 39 5.65 -15.92 -2.10
C ARG A 39 6.42 -14.61 -2.29
N ILE A 40 6.68 -13.85 -1.21
CA ILE A 40 7.43 -12.58 -1.30
C ILE A 40 8.88 -12.80 -1.73
N ALA A 41 9.52 -13.89 -1.30
CA ALA A 41 10.87 -14.25 -1.72
C ALA A 41 10.92 -14.65 -3.21
N ALA A 42 9.86 -15.26 -3.73
CA ALA A 42 9.74 -15.65 -5.14
C ALA A 42 9.32 -14.49 -6.07
N MET A 43 8.87 -13.36 -5.52
CA MET A 43 8.46 -12.19 -6.28
C MET A 43 9.61 -11.56 -7.06
N ASN A 44 9.29 -11.09 -8.26
CA ASN A 44 10.18 -10.16 -8.95
C ASN A 44 10.23 -8.81 -8.20
N GLU A 45 11.17 -7.94 -8.57
CA GLU A 45 11.36 -6.68 -7.87
C GLU A 45 10.12 -5.77 -7.93
N GLY A 46 9.40 -5.72 -9.06
CA GLY A 46 8.19 -4.88 -9.19
C GLY A 46 7.06 -5.32 -8.26
N GLU A 47 6.79 -6.63 -8.21
CA GLU A 47 5.79 -7.22 -7.30
C GLU A 47 6.16 -6.96 -5.84
N ARG A 48 7.43 -7.18 -5.49
CA ARG A 48 7.95 -6.92 -4.16
C ARG A 48 7.85 -5.44 -3.79
N ASN A 49 8.20 -4.53 -4.71
CA ASN A 49 8.11 -3.09 -4.50
C ASN A 49 6.68 -2.65 -4.20
N ALA A 50 5.67 -3.27 -4.84
CA ALA A 50 4.26 -2.98 -4.53
C ALA A 50 3.88 -3.37 -3.08
N VAL A 51 4.33 -4.54 -2.61
CA VAL A 51 4.11 -4.98 -1.22
C VAL A 51 4.84 -4.05 -0.23
N LEU A 52 6.09 -3.70 -0.51
CA LEU A 52 6.89 -2.82 0.35
C LEU A 52 6.30 -1.40 0.39
N PHE A 53 5.87 -0.87 -0.74
CA PHE A 53 5.16 0.41 -0.83
C PHE A 53 3.92 0.42 0.06
N ARG A 54 3.10 -0.63 -0.03
CA ARG A 54 1.90 -0.77 0.81
C ARG A 54 2.25 -0.77 2.30
N ALA A 55 3.25 -1.55 2.71
CA ALA A 55 3.70 -1.60 4.10
C ALA A 55 4.20 -0.24 4.62
N ILE A 56 4.97 0.49 3.81
CA ILE A 56 5.50 1.82 4.15
C ILE A 56 4.38 2.84 4.33
N ARG A 57 3.38 2.84 3.44
CA ARG A 57 2.19 3.70 3.55
C ARG A 57 1.31 3.34 4.74
N ASP A 58 1.14 2.05 5.02
CA ASP A 58 0.37 1.57 6.18
C ASP A 58 1.02 1.96 7.51
N ALA A 59 2.35 2.10 7.52
CA ALA A 59 3.10 2.68 8.64
C ALA A 59 3.07 4.23 8.69
N GLY A 60 2.34 4.90 7.79
CA GLY A 60 2.22 6.35 7.75
C GLY A 60 3.50 7.07 7.33
N ARG A 61 4.36 6.43 6.53
CA ARG A 61 5.60 7.06 6.02
C ARG A 61 5.36 7.76 4.68
N GLU A 62 6.17 8.78 4.42
CA GLU A 62 6.22 9.49 3.15
C GLU A 62 6.99 8.68 2.11
N CYS A 63 6.27 8.18 1.11
CA CYS A 63 6.78 7.41 -0.02
C CYS A 63 5.65 7.37 -1.05
N GLN A 64 5.81 7.94 -2.26
CA GLN A 64 4.74 7.90 -3.28
C GLN A 64 4.94 6.74 -4.27
N GLY A 65 6.14 6.16 -4.29
CA GLY A 65 6.46 4.90 -4.97
C GLY A 65 7.77 4.32 -4.47
N VAL A 66 7.93 2.99 -4.57
CA VAL A 66 9.21 2.30 -4.31
C VAL A 66 9.88 2.00 -5.65
N GLU A 67 11.02 2.62 -5.89
CA GLU A 67 11.77 2.48 -7.14
C GLU A 67 12.70 1.26 -7.12
N ARG A 68 13.23 0.93 -5.93
CA ARG A 68 14.18 -0.17 -5.75
C ARG A 68 13.98 -0.86 -4.41
N SER A 69 14.23 -2.16 -4.37
CA SER A 69 14.32 -2.88 -3.10
C SER A 69 15.48 -3.86 -3.05
N THR A 70 16.24 -3.80 -1.97
CA THR A 70 17.41 -4.68 -1.74
C THR A 70 17.16 -5.54 -0.52
N ALA A 71 17.29 -6.86 -0.67
CA ALA A 71 17.23 -7.79 0.45
C ALA A 71 18.41 -7.55 1.39
N VAL A 72 18.15 -7.59 2.69
CA VAL A 72 19.15 -7.48 3.74
C VAL A 72 19.06 -8.68 4.67
N PRO A 73 20.06 -8.93 5.54
CA PRO A 73 19.94 -9.96 6.55
C PRO A 73 18.65 -9.82 7.36
N ALA A 74 18.08 -10.96 7.75
CA ALA A 74 16.84 -10.99 8.51
C ALA A 74 16.95 -10.17 9.81
N VAL A 75 15.90 -9.38 10.10
CA VAL A 75 15.82 -8.55 11.30
C VAL A 75 14.91 -9.23 12.30
N ALA A 76 15.42 -9.54 13.50
CA ALA A 76 14.71 -10.30 14.52
C ALA A 76 14.10 -11.63 13.98
N GLY A 77 14.84 -12.31 13.10
CA GLY A 77 14.41 -13.56 12.46
C GLY A 77 13.37 -13.40 11.35
N LYS A 78 13.00 -12.17 10.98
CA LYS A 78 12.06 -11.86 9.89
C LYS A 78 12.80 -11.44 8.63
N PRO A 79 12.42 -11.95 7.44
CA PRO A 79 12.93 -11.46 6.16
C PRO A 79 12.77 -9.93 6.06
N ALA A 80 13.81 -9.27 5.56
CA ALA A 80 13.86 -7.83 5.53
C ALA A 80 14.46 -7.28 4.23
N TRP A 81 14.00 -6.08 3.88
CA TRP A 81 14.44 -5.34 2.70
C TRP A 81 14.64 -3.87 3.05
N VAL A 82 15.58 -3.24 2.38
CA VAL A 82 15.65 -1.78 2.29
C VAL A 82 14.93 -1.37 1.01
N ALA A 83 13.88 -0.58 1.15
CA ALA A 83 13.15 0.04 0.06
C ALA A 83 13.68 1.47 -0.15
N THR A 84 13.96 1.82 -1.41
CA THR A 84 14.24 3.20 -1.84
C THR A 84 12.99 3.77 -2.47
N CYS A 85 12.48 4.86 -1.91
CA CYS A 85 11.33 5.58 -2.42
C CYS A 85 11.74 6.60 -3.49
N ASP A 86 10.76 7.05 -4.27
CA ASP A 86 10.89 8.11 -5.29
C ASP A 86 11.40 9.46 -4.77
N ASN A 87 11.26 9.73 -3.48
CA ASN A 87 11.78 10.90 -2.80
C ASN A 87 13.19 10.67 -2.18
N ASP A 88 13.91 9.65 -2.63
CA ASP A 88 15.21 9.20 -2.10
C ASP A 88 15.20 8.80 -0.61
N SER A 89 14.02 8.66 0.02
CA SER A 89 13.93 8.13 1.38
C SER A 89 14.15 6.62 1.39
N HIS A 90 14.74 6.13 2.48
CA HIS A 90 15.07 4.72 2.64
C HIS A 90 14.41 4.13 3.88
N TRP A 91 13.68 3.03 3.69
CA TRP A 91 12.94 2.36 4.75
C TRP A 91 13.35 0.91 4.85
N LEU A 92 13.70 0.48 6.06
CA LEU A 92 13.83 -0.93 6.40
C LEU A 92 12.45 -1.51 6.67
N VAL A 93 12.09 -2.57 5.95
CA VAL A 93 10.82 -3.26 6.07
C VAL A 93 11.10 -4.72 6.39
N ALA A 94 10.64 -5.18 7.55
CA ALA A 94 10.73 -6.59 7.97
C ALA A 94 9.34 -7.19 8.01
N ILE A 95 9.10 -8.30 7.30
CA ILE A 95 7.77 -8.90 7.15
C ILE A 95 7.71 -10.20 7.95
N GLY A 96 6.76 -10.29 8.87
CA GLY A 96 6.47 -11.51 9.61
C GLY A 96 5.68 -12.52 8.78
N ASN A 97 5.71 -13.78 9.20
CA ASN A 97 4.88 -14.83 8.62
C ASN A 97 3.39 -14.51 8.69
N ASP A 98 2.94 -13.81 9.73
CA ASP A 98 1.59 -13.26 9.87
C ASP A 98 1.23 -12.19 8.83
N GLY A 99 2.15 -11.81 7.94
CA GLY A 99 1.97 -10.74 6.96
C GLY A 99 2.09 -9.34 7.56
N ILE A 100 2.39 -9.22 8.86
CA ILE A 100 2.57 -7.94 9.53
C ILE A 100 3.98 -7.43 9.25
N ALA A 101 4.08 -6.19 8.75
CA ALA A 101 5.34 -5.54 8.44
C ALA A 101 5.74 -4.55 9.55
N ALA A 102 6.99 -4.63 9.99
CA ALA A 102 7.63 -3.58 10.80
C ALA A 102 8.43 -2.66 9.88
N VAL A 103 8.22 -1.34 10.02
CA VAL A 103 8.85 -0.32 9.17
C VAL A 103 9.67 0.66 10.03
N ALA A 104 10.97 0.76 9.74
CA ALA A 104 11.91 1.61 10.46
C ALA A 104 12.79 2.42 9.48
N PRO A 105 13.24 3.62 9.86
CA PRO A 105 14.25 4.32 9.07
C PRO A 105 15.54 3.50 9.05
N VAL A 106 16.25 3.48 7.92
CA VAL A 106 17.61 2.93 7.93
C VAL A 106 18.52 3.83 8.76
N ALA A 107 19.42 3.23 9.56
CA ALA A 107 20.32 3.99 10.41
C ALA A 107 21.17 4.96 9.56
N GLY A 108 21.09 6.25 9.85
CA GLY A 108 21.76 7.31 9.08
C GLY A 108 20.85 8.06 8.10
N SER A 109 19.61 7.62 7.88
CA SER A 109 18.60 8.45 7.19
C SER A 109 17.97 9.44 8.17
N PRO A 110 17.80 10.73 7.79
CA PRO A 110 17.08 11.68 8.63
C PRO A 110 15.65 11.17 8.83
N ALA A 111 15.23 11.05 10.10
CA ALA A 111 13.84 10.71 10.41
C ALA A 111 12.92 11.81 9.83
N PRO A 112 11.84 11.47 9.12
CA PRO A 112 10.88 12.48 8.68
C PRO A 112 10.23 13.11 9.92
N ALA A 113 10.10 14.44 9.91
CA ALA A 113 9.43 15.18 10.96
C ALA A 113 8.00 14.66 11.13
N ALA A 114 7.65 14.22 12.33
CA ALA A 114 6.27 13.92 12.68
C ALA A 114 5.43 15.20 12.51
N SER A 115 4.36 15.12 11.72
CA SER A 115 3.37 16.20 11.58
C SER A 115 2.27 16.07 12.61
#